data_AF-A0A7C3X3Z1-F1
#
_entry.id   AF-A0A7C3X3Z1-F1
#
_cell.length_a   1.000
_cell.length_b   1.000
_cell.length_c   1.000
_cell.angle_alpha   90.00
_cell.angle_beta   90.00
_cell.angle_gamma   90.00
#
_symmetry.space_group_name_H-M   'P 1'
#
loop_
_entity.id
_entity.type
_entity.pdbx_description
1 polymer ?
#
loop_
_entity_poly.entity_id
_entity_poly.type
_entity_poly.pdbx_seq_one_letter_code
_entity_poly.pdbx_strand_id
1 'polypeptide(L)'
;MDKRKGPIITIAAVLLCVGWGLPIMAGEASTGSAPSETPAPGRSRRQPMLKIIQLPPPNTSGSLSLEQVLVGQNLLGEMAAQPLGVVELGQLLWATATGAALVQSGMPQAQLIAYAVTADGVYRYVPVSHSLEQVTAQPMLTALCTAVVPQQPAAGCGILMTTIGMGRSRAVNPSRTPLLLETGQRIQNLRLQATALGLGMTVAQQFDGPAMVKALGLPRETEILAVVLVGYKTTQVPSTQPIPTGTGATRQRRAALIVATRGFREEELNETNRVLTQAGIQTVIASSRPGLLTGMAGGVAYATIALNQLRLDDIDALVFIGGSGAVEFAMDQTAHGLAKAALDRRKILAAICIAPTILANAGLVRGVRVTAFQTEQQALIAAGAIFTGNPVERDGLIITANGPAAAAAFGQAIVAALQGM
;
A
#
# COMPACT_ATOMS: atom_id res chain seq x y z
N MET A 1 22.56 31.69 61.33
CA MET A 1 21.51 31.37 62.33
C MET A 1 20.18 31.37 61.60
N ASP A 2 19.69 30.20 61.20
CA ASP A 2 18.70 29.36 61.93
C ASP A 2 17.27 29.82 61.53
N LYS A 3 16.27 29.02 61.14
CA LYS A 3 15.95 27.57 61.06
C LYS A 3 14.50 27.57 60.49
N ARG A 4 13.99 26.69 59.62
CA ARG A 4 13.56 25.29 59.85
C ARG A 4 12.94 24.73 58.57
N LYS A 5 13.20 23.43 58.35
CA LYS A 5 12.54 22.51 57.43
C LYS A 5 11.24 21.95 58.05
N GLY A 6 10.28 21.53 57.23
CA GLY A 6 9.16 20.65 57.59
C GLY A 6 8.85 19.68 56.42
N PRO A 7 8.41 18.44 56.67
CA PRO A 7 8.59 17.32 55.72
C PRO A 7 7.38 17.03 54.83
N ILE A 8 7.65 16.43 53.65
CA ILE A 8 6.68 15.84 52.73
C ILE A 8 6.53 14.35 53.08
N ILE A 9 5.31 13.93 53.42
CA ILE A 9 4.94 12.55 53.69
C ILE A 9 4.53 11.90 52.35
N THR A 10 5.23 10.83 51.97
CA THR A 10 4.87 9.96 50.84
C THR A 10 4.19 8.71 51.40
N ILE A 11 2.93 8.45 51.02
CA ILE A 11 2.21 7.21 51.36
C ILE A 11 2.25 6.30 50.12
N ALA A 12 2.95 5.18 50.24
CA ALA A 12 2.90 4.05 49.33
C ALA A 12 1.87 3.04 49.86
N ALA A 13 0.89 2.67 49.04
CA ALA A 13 -0.09 1.64 49.35
C ALA A 13 0.38 0.27 48.81
N VAL A 14 0.66 -0.65 49.72
CA VAL A 14 0.87 -2.08 49.48
C VAL A 14 -0.45 -2.78 49.82
N LEU A 15 -1.02 -3.53 48.87
CA LEU A 15 -2.23 -4.34 49.09
C LEU A 15 -1.85 -5.82 49.09
N LEU A 16 -1.98 -6.43 50.26
CA LEU A 16 -1.71 -7.83 50.57
C LEU A 16 -2.99 -8.66 50.42
N CYS A 17 -2.87 -9.78 49.72
CA CYS A 17 -3.85 -10.86 49.63
C CYS A 17 -4.03 -11.58 50.98
N VAL A 18 -5.27 -11.92 51.35
CA VAL A 18 -5.59 -13.09 52.17
C VAL A 18 -6.95 -13.63 51.72
N GLY A 19 -7.00 -14.92 51.36
CA GLY A 19 -8.23 -15.65 51.04
C GLY A 19 -8.99 -16.10 52.28
N TRP A 20 -9.99 -16.96 52.09
CA TRP A 20 -10.32 -18.16 52.87
C TRP A 20 -11.51 -18.86 52.18
N GLY A 21 -11.50 -20.19 52.20
CA GLY A 21 -12.48 -21.03 51.52
C GLY A 21 -13.33 -21.88 52.47
N LEU A 22 -14.55 -22.18 51.97
CA LEU A 22 -15.37 -23.40 52.12
C LEU A 22 -16.04 -23.69 53.49
N PRO A 23 -17.01 -24.65 53.56
CA PRO A 23 -18.28 -24.80 52.81
C PRO A 23 -19.47 -25.28 53.70
N ILE A 24 -20.75 -25.13 53.32
CA ILE A 24 -21.87 -25.98 53.84
C ILE A 24 -22.98 -26.16 52.76
N MET A 25 -23.36 -27.42 52.50
CA MET A 25 -24.52 -27.90 51.71
C MET A 25 -25.81 -27.87 52.57
N ALA A 26 -27.08 -27.92 52.13
CA ALA A 26 -27.76 -28.49 50.98
C ALA A 26 -29.21 -27.93 50.94
N GLY A 27 -29.92 -28.12 49.83
CA GLY A 27 -31.37 -27.90 49.77
C GLY A 27 -31.91 -27.89 48.34
N GLU A 28 -32.25 -29.07 47.82
CA GLU A 28 -32.90 -29.27 46.53
C GLU A 28 -34.30 -28.66 46.49
N ALA A 29 -34.63 -28.00 45.36
CA ALA A 29 -36.00 -27.90 44.87
C ALA A 29 -35.96 -27.78 43.33
N SER A 30 -36.23 -28.88 42.65
CA SER A 30 -36.49 -28.92 41.20
C SER A 30 -37.91 -28.43 40.90
N THR A 31 -38.09 -27.52 39.95
CA THR A 31 -39.23 -27.53 39.00
C THR A 31 -38.99 -26.57 37.84
N GLY A 32 -39.16 -27.07 36.61
CA GLY A 32 -39.65 -26.29 35.46
C GLY A 32 -38.66 -25.44 34.68
N SER A 33 -37.97 -26.03 33.71
CA SER A 33 -37.33 -25.31 32.60
C SER A 33 -38.38 -24.74 31.64
N ALA A 34 -38.50 -23.42 31.55
CA ALA A 34 -39.14 -22.72 30.44
C ALA A 34 -38.06 -22.34 29.40
N PRO A 35 -38.28 -22.54 28.09
CA PRO A 35 -37.30 -22.20 27.07
C PRO A 35 -37.17 -20.68 26.96
N SER A 36 -35.93 -20.19 27.07
CA SER A 36 -35.59 -18.80 26.77
C SER A 36 -35.78 -18.53 25.28
N GLU A 37 -36.73 -17.67 24.96
CA GLU A 37 -36.93 -17.15 23.61
C GLU A 37 -35.65 -16.43 23.15
N THR A 38 -35.13 -16.89 22.02
CA THR A 38 -34.00 -16.30 21.32
C THR A 38 -34.44 -14.95 20.74
N PRO A 39 -33.74 -13.83 21.00
CA PRO A 39 -34.12 -12.57 20.38
C PRO A 39 -33.90 -12.69 18.86
N ALA A 40 -34.94 -12.32 18.10
CA ALA A 40 -34.93 -12.32 16.65
C ALA A 40 -33.69 -11.59 16.09
N PRO A 41 -33.08 -12.07 14.99
CA PRO A 41 -31.89 -11.44 14.43
C PRO A 41 -32.25 -10.02 13.97
N GLY A 42 -31.72 -9.03 14.70
CA GLY A 42 -31.76 -7.64 14.29
C GLY A 42 -31.17 -7.51 12.89
N ARG A 43 -31.91 -6.86 11.98
CA ARG A 43 -31.44 -6.53 10.65
C ARG A 43 -30.10 -5.78 10.76
N SER A 44 -29.01 -6.48 10.53
CA SER A 44 -27.69 -5.89 10.34
C SER A 44 -27.81 -4.89 9.19
N ARG A 45 -27.73 -3.60 9.54
CA ARG A 45 -27.61 -2.51 8.58
C ARG A 45 -26.29 -2.78 7.87
N ARG A 46 -26.33 -3.35 6.66
CA ARG A 46 -25.15 -3.54 5.81
C ARG A 46 -24.42 -2.20 5.76
N GLN A 47 -23.29 -2.10 6.47
CA GLN A 47 -22.41 -0.94 6.32
C GLN A 47 -22.00 -0.92 4.84
N PRO A 48 -22.13 0.23 4.16
CA PRO A 48 -21.66 0.33 2.78
C PRO A 48 -20.17 -0.03 2.77
N MET A 49 -19.81 -1.05 1.99
CA MET A 49 -18.41 -1.44 1.80
C MET A 49 -17.66 -0.23 1.25
N LEU A 50 -16.69 0.28 2.02
CA LEU A 50 -15.82 1.37 1.58
C LEU A 50 -15.00 0.86 0.38
N LYS A 51 -15.11 1.53 -0.77
CA LYS A 51 -14.34 1.19 -1.97
C LYS A 51 -12.86 1.48 -1.70
N ILE A 52 -12.02 0.45 -1.75
CA ILE A 52 -10.57 0.60 -1.71
C ILE A 52 -10.04 0.53 -3.14
N ILE A 53 -9.25 1.52 -3.55
CA ILE A 53 -8.60 1.58 -4.86
C ILE A 53 -7.10 1.42 -4.64
N GLN A 54 -6.51 0.36 -5.19
CA GLN A 54 -5.07 0.19 -5.21
C GLN A 54 -4.47 1.10 -6.28
N LEU A 55 -3.44 1.87 -5.93
CA LEU A 55 -2.74 2.71 -6.88
C LEU A 55 -1.57 1.93 -7.51
N PRO A 56 -1.22 2.20 -8.79
CA PRO A 56 -0.03 1.66 -9.43
C PRO A 56 1.23 2.01 -8.64
N PRO A 57 2.26 1.16 -8.59
CA PRO A 57 3.51 1.49 -7.92
C PRO A 57 4.07 2.84 -8.39
N PRO A 58 4.57 3.68 -7.46
CA PRO A 58 5.15 4.97 -7.82
C PRO A 58 6.36 4.78 -8.75
N ASN A 59 6.42 5.58 -9.80
CA ASN A 59 7.60 5.65 -10.64
C ASN A 59 8.67 6.50 -9.94
N THR A 60 9.81 5.89 -9.64
CA THR A 60 10.98 6.54 -9.03
C THR A 60 12.04 6.97 -10.03
N SER A 61 11.79 6.78 -11.33
CA SER A 61 12.70 7.10 -12.42
C SER A 61 12.01 8.02 -13.44
N GLY A 62 12.32 9.32 -13.37
CA GLY A 62 11.81 10.34 -14.29
C GLY A 62 12.80 10.64 -15.42
N SER A 63 12.30 11.11 -16.56
CA SER A 63 13.10 11.55 -17.70
C SER A 63 13.62 13.00 -17.59
N LEU A 64 13.07 13.77 -16.65
CA LEU A 64 13.47 15.15 -16.38
C LEU A 64 14.45 15.20 -15.22
N SER A 65 15.48 16.04 -15.35
CA SER A 65 16.39 16.34 -14.24
C SER A 65 15.71 17.23 -13.19
N LEU A 66 16.26 17.25 -11.97
CA LEU A 66 15.75 18.13 -10.92
C LEU A 66 15.81 19.60 -11.33
N GLU A 67 16.89 20.02 -11.99
CA GLU A 67 17.08 21.38 -12.51
C GLU A 67 16.01 21.74 -13.53
N GLN A 68 15.70 20.83 -14.46
CA GLN A 68 14.63 21.04 -15.45
C GLN A 68 13.27 21.20 -14.77
N VAL A 69 13.00 20.42 -13.73
CA VAL A 69 11.76 20.51 -12.94
C VAL A 69 11.72 21.82 -12.14
N LEU A 70 12.83 22.26 -11.54
CA LEU A 70 12.92 23.50 -10.77
C LEU A 70 12.72 24.75 -11.66
N VAL A 71 13.27 24.75 -12.87
CA VAL A 71 13.07 25.84 -13.84
C VAL A 71 11.66 25.81 -14.45
N GLY A 72 11.08 24.61 -14.63
CA GLY A 72 9.77 24.38 -15.22
C GLY A 72 8.56 24.65 -14.32
N GLN A 73 8.74 25.15 -13.09
CA GLN A 73 7.66 25.33 -12.10
C GLN A 73 6.62 26.40 -12.43
N ASN A 74 6.52 26.86 -13.69
CA ASN A 74 5.38 27.65 -14.13
C ASN A 74 4.14 26.75 -14.25
N LEU A 75 3.54 26.48 -13.10
CA LEU A 75 2.33 25.66 -12.93
C LEU A 75 1.06 26.52 -12.95
N LEU A 76 1.23 27.83 -13.05
CA LEU A 76 0.15 28.79 -13.27
C LEU A 76 -0.30 28.67 -14.72
N GLY A 77 -1.57 28.32 -14.88
CA GLY A 77 -2.21 28.15 -16.17
C GLY A 77 -3.63 27.68 -15.95
N GLU A 78 -4.48 27.88 -16.95
CA GLU A 78 -5.81 27.28 -16.93
C GLU A 78 -5.69 25.75 -16.97
N MET A 79 -6.42 25.10 -16.08
CA MET A 79 -6.48 23.65 -15.98
C MET A 79 -7.78 23.13 -16.60
N ALA A 80 -7.74 21.97 -17.22
CA ALA A 80 -8.91 21.27 -17.71
C ALA A 80 -9.64 20.56 -16.55
N ALA A 81 -10.97 20.41 -16.68
CA ALA A 81 -11.80 19.64 -15.76
C ALA A 81 -11.69 18.11 -15.99
N GLN A 82 -10.84 17.67 -16.92
CA GLN A 82 -10.61 16.26 -17.20
C GLN A 82 -10.06 15.55 -15.94
N PRO A 83 -10.69 14.47 -15.46
CA PRO A 83 -10.19 13.71 -14.33
C PRO A 83 -8.77 13.18 -14.59
N LEU A 84 -7.92 13.25 -13.57
CA LEU A 84 -6.59 12.62 -13.65
C LEU A 84 -6.73 11.10 -13.69
N GLY A 85 -5.84 10.45 -14.44
CA GLY A 85 -5.71 9.00 -14.42
C GLY A 85 -5.18 8.50 -13.06
N VAL A 86 -5.41 7.21 -12.80
CA VAL A 86 -5.00 6.57 -11.54
C VAL A 86 -3.47 6.55 -11.36
N VAL A 87 -2.72 6.57 -12.47
CA VAL A 87 -1.25 6.64 -12.46
C VAL A 87 -0.79 8.03 -12.01
N GLU A 88 -1.30 9.11 -12.61
CA GLU A 88 -0.91 10.46 -12.20
C GLU A 88 -1.35 10.75 -10.76
N LEU A 89 -2.58 10.37 -10.40
CA LEU A 89 -3.11 10.53 -9.05
C LEU A 89 -2.25 9.76 -8.02
N GLY A 90 -1.89 8.51 -8.32
CA GLY A 90 -1.04 7.71 -7.47
C GLY A 90 0.33 8.33 -7.28
N GLN A 91 0.96 8.78 -8.37
CA GLN A 91 2.27 9.43 -8.32
C GLN A 91 2.25 10.72 -7.48
N LEU A 92 1.22 11.55 -7.63
CA LEU A 92 1.06 12.77 -6.84
C LEU A 92 0.89 12.45 -5.35
N LEU A 93 0.00 11.51 -5.01
CA LEU A 93 -0.23 11.11 -3.62
C LEU A 93 1.01 10.48 -2.98
N TRP A 94 1.76 9.67 -3.73
CA TRP A 94 3.05 9.17 -3.28
C TRP A 94 4.02 10.29 -2.94
N ALA A 95 4.13 11.33 -3.79
CA ALA A 95 4.99 12.48 -3.52
C ALA A 95 4.61 13.23 -2.22
N THR A 96 3.33 13.18 -1.80
CA THR A 96 2.90 13.74 -0.50
C THR A 96 3.43 12.98 0.71
N ALA A 97 3.87 11.73 0.52
CA ALA A 97 4.31 10.84 1.59
C ALA A 97 5.83 10.65 1.62
N THR A 98 6.57 11.17 0.64
CA THR A 98 8.03 11.08 0.59
C THR A 98 8.68 12.21 1.40
N GLY A 99 9.84 11.92 1.99
CA GLY A 99 10.69 12.95 2.62
C GLY A 99 10.21 13.52 3.96
N ALA A 100 9.12 13.01 4.54
CA ALA A 100 8.62 13.46 5.84
C ALA A 100 9.49 12.93 7.00
N ALA A 101 10.64 13.56 7.24
CA ALA A 101 11.47 13.33 8.42
C ALA A 101 12.21 14.61 8.84
N LEU A 102 11.49 15.73 8.99
CA LEU A 102 11.97 16.77 9.91
C LEU A 102 11.33 16.51 11.27
N VAL A 103 12.12 15.99 12.21
CA VAL A 103 12.02 16.09 13.68
C VAL A 103 11.88 14.76 14.46
N GLN A 104 13.00 14.45 15.11
CA GLN A 104 13.30 13.78 16.39
C GLN A 104 12.36 12.70 16.97
N SER A 105 12.98 11.55 17.22
CA SER A 105 12.52 10.47 18.10
C SER A 105 12.10 11.01 19.48
N GLY A 106 10.84 10.82 19.86
CA GLY A 106 10.38 10.98 21.26
C GLY A 106 9.13 11.83 21.50
N MET A 107 8.57 12.50 20.48
CA MET A 107 7.33 13.29 20.63
C MET A 107 6.12 12.58 19.98
N PRO A 108 4.90 12.69 20.54
CA PRO A 108 3.68 12.25 19.87
C PRO A 108 3.53 12.97 18.54
N GLN A 109 3.64 12.23 17.43
CA GLN A 109 3.57 12.80 16.08
C GLN A 109 2.12 13.06 15.70
N ALA A 110 1.78 14.31 15.40
CA ALA A 110 0.56 14.62 14.66
C ALA A 110 0.73 14.07 13.24
N GLN A 111 -0.09 13.08 12.86
CA GLN A 111 0.04 12.43 11.56
C GLN A 111 -0.63 13.27 10.48
N LEU A 112 0.14 13.72 9.49
CA LEU A 112 -0.40 14.32 8.28
C LEU A 112 -1.07 13.25 7.41
N ILE A 113 -2.32 13.51 7.04
CA ILE A 113 -3.16 12.64 6.22
C ILE A 113 -3.50 13.38 4.93
N ALA A 114 -3.21 12.74 3.80
CA ALA A 114 -3.60 13.24 2.49
C ALA A 114 -4.97 12.67 2.10
N TYR A 115 -5.84 13.52 1.56
CA TYR A 115 -7.09 13.11 0.91
C TYR A 115 -7.09 13.52 -0.55
N ALA A 116 -7.57 12.64 -1.43
CA ALA A 116 -7.85 12.94 -2.83
C ALA A 116 -9.35 13.23 -3.01
N VAL A 117 -9.67 14.38 -3.57
CA VAL A 117 -11.01 14.75 -4.05
C VAL A 117 -10.99 14.60 -5.56
N THR A 118 -11.82 13.71 -6.07
CA THR A 118 -11.87 13.35 -7.50
C THR A 118 -13.30 13.51 -7.99
N ALA A 119 -13.53 13.28 -9.29
CA ALA A 119 -14.86 13.36 -9.87
C ALA A 119 -15.84 12.31 -9.28
N ASP A 120 -15.35 11.15 -8.82
CA ASP A 120 -16.20 10.06 -8.30
C ASP A 120 -16.20 9.94 -6.77
N GLY A 121 -15.50 10.82 -6.06
CA GLY A 121 -15.56 10.86 -4.60
C GLY A 121 -14.39 11.50 -3.89
N VAL A 122 -14.41 11.39 -2.57
CA VAL A 122 -13.31 11.75 -1.67
C VAL A 122 -12.70 10.48 -1.11
N TYR A 123 -11.38 10.41 -1.13
CA TYR A 123 -10.61 9.24 -0.73
C TYR A 123 -9.51 9.63 0.24
N ARG A 124 -9.31 8.84 1.28
CA ARG A 124 -8.14 8.92 2.16
C ARG A 124 -7.00 8.15 1.53
N TYR A 125 -5.83 8.78 1.39
CA TYR A 125 -4.63 8.09 0.93
C TYR A 125 -3.94 7.37 2.09
N VAL A 126 -3.55 6.12 1.85
CA VAL A 126 -2.81 5.28 2.79
C VAL A 126 -1.42 5.04 2.21
N PRO A 127 -0.38 5.74 2.70
CA PRO A 127 0.96 5.66 2.12
C PRO A 127 1.57 4.25 2.15
N VAL A 128 1.35 3.53 3.24
CA VAL A 128 1.93 2.21 3.50
C VAL A 128 1.50 1.18 2.47
N SER A 129 0.21 1.17 2.11
CA SER A 129 -0.35 0.26 1.10
C SER A 129 -0.41 0.89 -0.29
N HIS A 130 -0.01 2.15 -0.44
CA HIS A 130 -0.19 2.93 -1.65
C HIS A 130 -1.61 2.81 -2.23
N SER A 131 -2.63 3.11 -1.41
CA SER A 131 -4.04 2.91 -1.76
C SER A 131 -4.92 4.08 -1.35
N LEU A 132 -6.11 4.12 -1.92
CA LEU A 132 -7.17 5.07 -1.62
C LEU A 132 -8.35 4.38 -0.95
N GLU A 133 -8.74 4.83 0.23
CA GLU A 133 -9.94 4.38 0.94
C GLU A 133 -11.06 5.41 0.72
N GLN A 134 -12.17 5.00 0.10
CA GLN A 134 -13.27 5.93 -0.16
C GLN A 134 -13.90 6.39 1.16
N VAL A 135 -14.00 7.70 1.32
CA VAL A 135 -14.69 8.38 2.43
C VAL A 135 -16.13 8.67 2.04
N THR A 136 -16.32 9.24 0.85
CA THR A 136 -17.64 9.51 0.27
C THR A 136 -17.59 9.33 -1.25
N ALA A 137 -18.69 8.84 -1.82
CA ALA A 137 -18.88 8.72 -3.26
C ALA A 137 -19.52 9.97 -3.90
N GLN A 138 -19.72 11.03 -3.12
CA GLN A 138 -20.32 12.26 -3.64
C GLN A 138 -19.32 13.03 -4.53
N PRO A 139 -19.74 13.52 -5.71
CA PRO A 139 -18.87 14.24 -6.64
C PRO A 139 -18.60 15.66 -6.13
N MET A 140 -17.60 15.81 -5.28
CA MET A 140 -17.32 17.05 -4.54
C MET A 140 -16.27 17.96 -5.21
N LEU A 141 -15.63 17.50 -6.29
CA LEU A 141 -14.51 18.23 -6.92
C LEU A 141 -14.92 19.62 -7.43
N THR A 142 -16.05 19.74 -8.13
CA THR A 142 -16.52 21.04 -8.62
C THR A 142 -16.83 22.00 -7.48
N ALA A 143 -17.52 21.51 -6.44
CA ALA A 143 -17.83 22.30 -5.25
C ALA A 143 -16.57 22.78 -4.53
N LEU A 144 -15.56 21.90 -4.41
CA LEU A 144 -14.24 22.25 -3.89
C LEU A 144 -13.60 23.38 -4.70
N CYS A 145 -13.51 23.23 -6.02
CA CYS A 145 -12.84 24.21 -6.89
C CYS A 145 -13.51 25.59 -6.82
N THR A 146 -14.84 25.65 -6.87
CA THR A 146 -15.59 26.91 -6.75
C THR A 146 -15.38 27.57 -5.39
N ALA A 147 -15.26 26.78 -4.31
CA ALA A 147 -15.07 27.31 -2.96
C ALA A 147 -13.67 27.90 -2.73
N VAL A 148 -12.64 27.35 -3.38
CA VAL A 148 -11.24 27.73 -3.09
C VAL A 148 -10.58 28.61 -4.16
N VAL A 149 -10.99 28.50 -5.43
CA VAL A 149 -10.46 29.30 -6.54
C VAL A 149 -11.60 29.67 -7.51
N PRO A 150 -12.41 30.68 -7.19
CA PRO A 150 -13.58 31.04 -8.00
C PRO A 150 -13.24 31.37 -9.47
N GLN A 151 -12.04 31.88 -9.73
CA GLN A 151 -11.58 32.29 -11.06
C GLN A 151 -11.06 31.11 -11.91
N GLN A 152 -10.85 29.93 -11.33
CA GLN A 152 -10.44 28.71 -12.04
C GLN A 152 -11.14 27.49 -11.42
N PRO A 153 -12.42 27.25 -11.74
CA PRO A 153 -13.20 26.17 -11.15
C PRO A 153 -12.87 24.77 -11.73
N ALA A 154 -11.97 24.70 -12.71
CA ALA A 154 -11.62 23.47 -13.40
C ALA A 154 -10.31 22.90 -12.85
N ALA A 155 -10.37 21.64 -12.42
CA ALA A 155 -9.21 20.83 -12.03
C ALA A 155 -9.53 19.35 -12.28
N GLY A 156 -8.50 18.52 -12.44
CA GLY A 156 -8.65 17.07 -12.58
C GLY A 156 -8.78 16.36 -11.23
N CYS A 157 -8.20 16.92 -10.17
CA CYS A 157 -8.41 16.51 -8.79
C CYS A 157 -8.08 17.63 -7.79
N GLY A 158 -8.50 17.44 -6.55
CA GLY A 158 -8.03 18.17 -5.38
C GLY A 158 -7.27 17.25 -4.43
N ILE A 159 -6.20 17.75 -3.81
CA ILE A 159 -5.44 17.06 -2.78
C ILE A 159 -5.48 17.91 -1.51
N LEU A 160 -5.96 17.33 -0.42
CA LEU A 160 -6.05 17.98 0.88
C LEU A 160 -4.95 17.46 1.78
N MET A 161 -4.19 18.36 2.38
CA MET A 161 -3.28 18.03 3.48
C MET A 161 -3.98 18.32 4.80
N THR A 162 -4.10 17.31 5.64
CA THR A 162 -4.90 17.40 6.86
C THR A 162 -4.16 16.81 8.06
N THR A 163 -4.63 17.15 9.25
CA THR A 163 -4.22 16.53 10.51
C THR A 163 -5.45 16.20 11.34
N ILE A 164 -5.28 15.39 12.39
CA ILE A 164 -6.26 15.30 13.47
C ILE A 164 -6.10 16.55 14.33
N GLY A 165 -7.19 17.31 14.45
CA GLY A 165 -7.31 18.55 15.20
C GLY A 165 -7.10 18.27 16.68
N MET A 166 -5.97 18.72 17.19
CA MET A 166 -5.71 18.75 18.63
C MET A 166 -6.61 19.85 19.21
N GLY A 167 -7.46 19.51 20.18
CA GLY A 167 -8.56 20.34 20.67
C GLY A 167 -8.24 21.82 20.92
N ARG A 168 -9.29 22.65 20.95
CA ARG A 168 -9.31 24.13 21.01
C ARG A 168 -8.54 24.78 22.19
N SER A 169 -7.24 24.55 22.33
CA SER A 169 -6.38 25.30 23.24
C SER A 169 -5.81 26.50 22.50
N ARG A 170 -6.14 27.70 22.98
CA ARG A 170 -5.68 29.00 22.42
C ARG A 170 -4.20 29.31 22.71
N ALA A 171 -3.50 28.45 23.43
CA ALA A 171 -2.05 28.58 23.62
C ALA A 171 -1.34 28.19 22.32
N VAL A 172 -0.29 28.94 21.94
CA VAL A 172 0.59 28.58 20.82
C VAL A 172 1.11 27.16 21.06
N ASN A 173 0.55 26.20 20.34
CA ASN A 173 0.91 24.80 20.50
C ASN A 173 2.28 24.59 19.83
N PRO A 174 3.32 24.19 20.59
CA PRO A 174 4.68 24.01 20.04
C PRO A 174 4.75 22.98 18.90
N SER A 175 3.73 22.14 18.74
CA SER A 175 3.63 21.12 17.68
C SER A 175 3.05 21.62 16.35
N ARG A 176 2.53 22.85 16.26
CA ARG A 176 1.88 23.36 15.02
C ARG A 176 2.88 23.84 13.97
N THR A 177 3.97 24.48 14.38
CA THR A 177 5.01 24.95 13.45
C THR A 177 5.67 23.79 12.69
N PRO A 178 6.09 22.68 13.34
CA PRO A 178 6.61 21.51 12.63
C PRO A 178 5.61 20.96 11.61
N LEU A 179 4.33 20.90 11.96
CA LEU A 179 3.28 20.39 11.08
C LEU A 179 3.09 21.25 9.82
N LEU A 180 3.17 22.57 9.96
CA LEU A 180 3.11 23.50 8.83
C LEU A 180 4.37 23.42 7.97
N LEU A 181 5.55 23.25 8.56
CA LEU A 181 6.80 23.03 7.83
C LEU A 181 6.78 21.71 7.04
N GLU A 182 6.26 20.64 7.64
CA GLU A 182 6.08 19.36 6.97
C GLU A 182 5.04 19.46 5.84
N THR A 183 3.94 20.17 6.08
CA THR A 183 2.93 20.45 5.05
C THR A 183 3.55 21.20 3.87
N GLY A 184 4.38 22.22 4.13
CA GLY A 184 5.10 22.96 3.10
C GLY A 184 6.05 22.10 2.27
N GLN A 185 6.81 21.21 2.91
CA GLN A 185 7.67 20.24 2.21
C GLN A 185 6.87 19.30 1.31
N ARG A 186 5.75 18.76 1.79
CA ARG A 186 4.89 17.88 1.00
C ARG A 186 4.26 18.60 -0.20
N ILE A 187 3.89 19.88 -0.03
CA ILE A 187 3.44 20.72 -1.15
C ILE A 187 4.57 20.95 -2.15
N GLN A 188 5.81 21.12 -1.71
CA GLN A 188 6.95 21.25 -2.62
C GLN A 188 7.20 19.94 -3.40
N ASN A 189 7.08 18.78 -2.75
CA ASN A 189 7.17 17.49 -3.45
C ASN A 189 6.07 17.34 -4.50
N LEU A 190 4.83 17.68 -4.15
CA LEU A 190 3.71 17.73 -5.10
C LEU A 190 4.02 18.65 -6.28
N ARG A 191 4.58 19.82 -6.02
CA ARG A 191 4.93 20.80 -7.05
C ARG A 191 5.93 20.25 -8.04
N LEU A 192 7.01 19.65 -7.54
CA LEU A 192 8.04 19.01 -8.37
C LEU A 192 7.42 17.87 -9.18
N GLN A 193 6.61 17.02 -8.54
CA GLN A 193 5.99 15.88 -9.19
C GLN A 193 4.96 16.29 -10.25
N ALA A 194 4.12 17.28 -9.99
CA ALA A 194 3.15 17.81 -10.95
C ALA A 194 3.86 18.40 -12.17
N THR A 195 4.95 19.15 -11.95
CA THR A 195 5.78 19.67 -13.05
C THR A 195 6.37 18.52 -13.88
N ALA A 196 6.91 17.49 -13.23
CA ALA A 196 7.48 16.33 -13.90
C ALA A 196 6.44 15.54 -14.74
N LEU A 197 5.17 15.56 -14.33
CA LEU A 197 4.04 14.98 -15.05
C LEU A 197 3.43 15.92 -16.11
N GLY A 198 3.94 17.14 -16.27
CA GLY A 198 3.38 18.14 -17.19
C GLY A 198 2.05 18.75 -16.74
N LEU A 199 1.67 18.59 -15.48
CA LEU A 199 0.39 19.06 -14.93
C LEU A 199 0.45 20.52 -14.50
N GLY A 200 -0.72 21.16 -14.42
CA GLY A 200 -0.92 22.43 -13.71
C GLY A 200 -1.25 22.17 -12.23
N MET A 201 -0.90 23.11 -11.36
CA MET A 201 -1.15 23.01 -9.93
C MET A 201 -1.35 24.39 -9.31
N THR A 202 -2.40 24.52 -8.50
CA THR A 202 -2.72 25.73 -7.73
C THR A 202 -2.89 25.37 -6.25
N VAL A 203 -2.28 26.15 -5.36
CA VAL A 203 -2.49 26.03 -3.91
C VAL A 203 -3.49 27.11 -3.49
N ALA A 204 -4.59 26.70 -2.87
CA ALA A 204 -5.60 27.62 -2.37
C ALA A 204 -4.98 28.56 -1.32
N GLN A 205 -5.17 29.86 -1.51
CA GLN A 205 -4.69 30.88 -0.57
C GLN A 205 -5.65 31.10 0.60
N GLN A 206 -6.95 30.83 0.39
CA GLN A 206 -8.01 31.01 1.36
C GLN A 206 -9.06 29.91 1.22
N PHE A 207 -9.58 29.44 2.34
CA PHE A 207 -10.69 28.48 2.40
C PHE A 207 -11.29 28.45 3.81
N ASP A 208 -12.55 28.07 3.93
CA ASP A 208 -13.20 27.79 5.23
C ASP A 208 -13.02 26.31 5.58
N GLY A 209 -11.99 26.00 6.35
CA GLY A 209 -11.66 24.63 6.76
C GLY A 209 -12.82 23.89 7.44
N PRO A 210 -13.44 24.45 8.51
CA PRO A 210 -14.60 23.84 9.16
C PRO A 210 -15.79 23.58 8.21
N ALA A 211 -16.11 24.53 7.33
CA ALA A 211 -17.18 24.32 6.35
C ALA A 211 -16.83 23.20 5.36
N MET A 212 -15.57 23.13 4.91
CA MET A 212 -15.09 22.10 4.00
C MET A 212 -15.09 20.70 4.63
N VAL A 213 -14.65 20.56 5.88
CA VAL A 213 -14.69 19.28 6.62
C VAL A 213 -16.11 18.72 6.63
N LYS A 214 -17.10 19.59 6.89
CA LYS A 214 -18.52 19.21 6.86
C LYS A 214 -18.98 18.85 5.44
N ALA A 215 -18.65 19.67 4.43
CA ALA A 215 -19.10 19.46 3.06
C ALA A 215 -18.52 18.19 2.42
N LEU A 216 -17.25 17.89 2.70
CA LEU A 216 -16.53 16.73 2.14
C LEU A 216 -16.78 15.42 2.92
N GLY A 217 -17.55 15.47 4.01
CA GLY A 217 -17.81 14.29 4.84
C GLY A 217 -16.57 13.76 5.56
N LEU A 218 -15.59 14.63 5.85
CA LEU A 218 -14.38 14.25 6.58
C LEU A 218 -14.69 14.03 8.07
N PRO A 219 -13.86 13.28 8.82
CA PRO A 219 -14.00 13.16 10.27
C PRO A 219 -14.07 14.54 10.94
N ARG A 220 -14.93 14.68 11.95
CA ARG A 220 -15.20 15.97 12.61
C ARG A 220 -13.96 16.63 13.24
N GLU A 221 -13.00 15.80 13.60
CA GLU A 221 -11.74 16.23 14.20
C GLU A 221 -10.71 16.65 13.15
N THR A 222 -10.96 16.48 11.85
CA THR A 222 -10.00 16.85 10.80
C THR A 222 -9.77 18.37 10.75
N GLU A 223 -8.50 18.79 10.75
CA GLU A 223 -8.08 20.15 10.40
C GLU A 223 -7.42 20.12 9.01
N ILE A 224 -7.91 20.95 8.09
CA ILE A 224 -7.35 21.10 6.74
C ILE A 224 -6.25 22.16 6.81
N LEU A 225 -5.02 21.79 6.48
CA LEU A 225 -3.85 22.67 6.50
C LEU A 225 -3.57 23.27 5.12
N ALA A 226 -3.87 22.53 4.06
CA ALA A 226 -3.74 23.01 2.69
C ALA A 226 -4.72 22.32 1.75
N VAL A 227 -5.13 23.06 0.72
CA VAL A 227 -5.92 22.56 -0.41
C VAL A 227 -5.12 22.82 -1.67
N VAL A 228 -4.84 21.77 -2.42
CA VAL A 228 -4.11 21.82 -3.68
C VAL A 228 -5.04 21.34 -4.80
N LEU A 229 -5.15 22.10 -5.87
CA LEU A 229 -5.85 21.69 -7.09
C LEU A 229 -4.81 21.31 -8.14
N VAL A 230 -5.05 20.22 -8.86
CA VAL A 230 -4.14 19.71 -9.91
C VAL A 230 -4.96 19.30 -11.13
N GLY A 231 -4.46 19.56 -12.34
CA GLY A 231 -5.14 19.19 -13.58
C GLY A 231 -4.25 19.31 -14.82
N TYR A 232 -4.72 18.81 -15.96
CA TYR A 232 -4.03 18.99 -17.25
C TYR A 232 -4.07 20.47 -17.67
N LYS A 233 -2.98 21.00 -18.24
CA LYS A 233 -2.94 22.39 -18.75
C LYS A 233 -3.76 22.52 -20.04
N THR A 234 -4.58 23.56 -20.18
CA THR A 234 -5.44 23.77 -21.36
C THR A 234 -4.67 24.02 -22.66
N THR A 235 -3.44 24.53 -22.57
CA THR A 235 -2.52 24.69 -23.73
C THR A 235 -1.99 23.38 -24.31
N GLN A 236 -2.34 22.23 -23.70
CA GLN A 236 -1.98 20.88 -24.17
C GLN A 236 -3.21 19.98 -24.41
N VAL A 237 -4.41 20.52 -24.63
CA VAL A 237 -5.49 19.69 -25.20
C VAL A 237 -5.16 19.45 -26.67
N PRO A 238 -4.83 18.22 -27.11
CA PRO A 238 -4.65 17.96 -28.53
C PRO A 238 -6.03 18.08 -29.18
N SER A 239 -6.13 18.98 -30.17
CA SER A 239 -7.15 18.88 -31.21
C SER A 239 -7.18 17.44 -31.73
N THR A 240 -8.36 16.85 -31.77
CA THR A 240 -8.68 15.58 -32.45
C THR A 240 -7.90 15.47 -33.76
N GLN A 241 -6.84 14.68 -33.76
CA GLN A 241 -6.20 14.20 -34.98
C GLN A 241 -6.54 12.72 -35.14
N PRO A 242 -6.84 12.25 -36.36
CA PRO A 242 -7.20 10.87 -36.61
C PRO A 242 -6.07 9.94 -36.16
N ILE A 243 -6.45 8.84 -35.51
CA ILE A 243 -5.57 7.74 -35.13
C ILE A 243 -4.75 7.31 -36.36
N PRO A 244 -3.41 7.41 -36.33
CA PRO A 244 -2.58 6.72 -37.30
C PRO A 244 -2.79 5.23 -37.05
N THR A 245 -3.30 4.53 -38.06
CA THR A 245 -3.38 3.07 -38.09
C THR A 245 -1.96 2.51 -38.17
N GLY A 246 -1.30 2.44 -37.02
CA GLY A 246 -0.05 1.75 -36.80
C GLY A 246 -0.32 0.40 -36.15
N THR A 247 -0.12 -0.66 -36.93
CA THR A 247 -0.11 -2.07 -36.53
C THR A 247 0.78 -2.35 -35.32
N GLY A 248 0.21 -3.00 -34.28
CA GLY A 248 0.95 -3.82 -33.30
C GLY A 248 1.00 -3.33 -31.85
N ALA A 249 -0.12 -3.18 -31.15
CA ALA A 249 -0.12 -3.01 -29.69
C ALA A 249 0.21 -4.35 -29.00
N THR A 250 1.44 -4.52 -28.53
CA THR A 250 1.82 -5.66 -27.69
C THR A 250 1.10 -5.59 -26.34
N ARG A 251 0.34 -6.63 -25.98
CA ARG A 251 -0.30 -6.79 -24.66
C ARG A 251 0.73 -6.57 -23.55
N GLN A 252 0.45 -5.63 -22.64
CA GLN A 252 1.31 -5.37 -21.48
C GLN A 252 1.38 -6.61 -20.58
N ARG A 253 2.60 -7.07 -20.28
CA ARG A 253 2.85 -8.29 -19.49
C ARG A 253 2.57 -8.07 -18.01
N ARG A 254 2.13 -9.12 -17.31
CA ARG A 254 1.73 -9.06 -15.89
C ARG A 254 2.33 -10.21 -15.07
N ALA A 255 2.72 -9.96 -13.83
CA ALA A 255 3.28 -10.96 -12.92
C ALA A 255 2.58 -10.91 -11.55
N ALA A 256 2.24 -12.08 -10.99
CA ALA A 256 1.77 -12.19 -9.62
C ALA A 256 2.92 -12.55 -8.68
N LEU A 257 3.15 -11.73 -7.67
CA LEU A 257 4.09 -11.96 -6.57
C LEU A 257 3.32 -12.58 -5.41
N ILE A 258 3.62 -13.83 -5.09
CA ILE A 258 3.00 -14.58 -3.99
C ILE A 258 3.85 -14.37 -2.74
N VAL A 259 3.25 -13.74 -1.75
CA VAL A 259 3.95 -13.23 -0.55
C VAL A 259 3.24 -13.74 0.70
N ALA A 260 4.00 -14.28 1.66
CA ALA A 260 3.45 -14.76 2.91
C ALA A 260 2.86 -13.62 3.76
N THR A 261 1.85 -13.91 4.57
CA THR A 261 1.21 -12.90 5.44
C THR A 261 2.14 -12.37 6.51
N ARG A 262 3.11 -13.18 6.95
CA ARG A 262 4.15 -12.80 7.90
C ARG A 262 5.48 -13.44 7.51
N GLY A 263 6.59 -12.76 7.76
CA GLY A 263 7.93 -13.31 7.60
C GLY A 263 8.42 -13.44 6.16
N PHE A 264 7.83 -12.71 5.21
CA PHE A 264 8.42 -12.61 3.87
C PHE A 264 9.73 -11.81 3.90
N ARG A 265 10.65 -12.08 2.98
CA ARG A 265 11.91 -11.34 2.86
C ARG A 265 11.69 -10.06 2.04
N GLU A 266 11.83 -8.90 2.68
CA GLU A 266 11.58 -7.60 2.07
C GLU A 266 12.46 -7.34 0.84
N GLU A 267 13.74 -7.67 0.91
CA GLU A 267 14.71 -7.46 -0.17
C GLU A 267 14.36 -8.29 -1.41
N GLU A 268 13.92 -9.54 -1.21
CA GLU A 268 13.50 -10.42 -2.31
C GLU A 268 12.24 -9.89 -2.99
N LEU A 269 11.26 -9.42 -2.22
CA LEU A 269 10.05 -8.80 -2.77
C LEU A 269 10.40 -7.51 -3.51
N ASN A 270 11.11 -6.60 -2.86
CA ASN A 270 11.35 -5.24 -3.35
C ASN A 270 12.21 -5.24 -4.61
N GLU A 271 13.32 -5.98 -4.62
CA GLU A 271 14.22 -6.00 -5.79
C GLU A 271 13.59 -6.73 -6.98
N THR A 272 12.91 -7.85 -6.73
CA THR A 272 12.18 -8.56 -7.81
C THR A 272 11.11 -7.66 -8.41
N ASN A 273 10.31 -7.02 -7.56
CA ASN A 273 9.26 -6.10 -7.99
C ASN A 273 9.84 -4.89 -8.76
N ARG A 274 10.93 -4.30 -8.25
CA ARG A 274 11.62 -3.15 -8.87
C ARG A 274 12.09 -3.51 -10.28
N VAL A 275 12.73 -4.65 -10.47
CA VAL A 275 13.24 -5.06 -11.78
C VAL A 275 12.09 -5.34 -12.77
N LEU A 276 11.03 -6.05 -12.33
CA LEU A 276 9.88 -6.33 -13.19
C LEU A 276 9.17 -5.05 -13.64
N THR A 277 8.91 -4.14 -12.69
CA THR A 277 8.22 -2.87 -12.97
C THR A 277 9.06 -1.93 -13.85
N GLN A 278 10.39 -1.88 -13.66
CA GLN A 278 11.30 -1.14 -14.55
C GLN A 278 11.30 -1.67 -15.99
N ALA A 279 11.05 -2.97 -16.17
CA ALA A 279 10.89 -3.58 -17.49
C ALA A 279 9.48 -3.43 -18.09
N GLY A 280 8.59 -2.66 -17.46
CA GLY A 280 7.23 -2.42 -17.93
C GLY A 280 6.23 -3.55 -17.64
N ILE A 281 6.62 -4.56 -16.85
CA ILE A 281 5.76 -5.65 -16.41
C ILE A 281 4.94 -5.18 -15.21
N GLN A 282 3.61 -5.25 -15.30
CA GLN A 282 2.77 -4.93 -14.14
C GLN A 282 2.85 -6.04 -13.10
N THR A 283 2.96 -5.68 -11.83
CA THR A 283 2.99 -6.65 -10.73
C THR A 283 1.73 -6.55 -9.87
N VAL A 284 1.29 -7.69 -9.34
CA VAL A 284 0.21 -7.77 -8.35
C VAL A 284 0.70 -8.62 -7.18
N ILE A 285 0.45 -8.19 -5.95
CA ILE A 285 0.80 -8.97 -4.75
C ILE A 285 -0.42 -9.79 -4.34
N ALA A 286 -0.24 -11.11 -4.29
CA ALA A 286 -1.22 -12.05 -3.77
C ALA A 286 -0.69 -12.77 -2.53
N SER A 287 -1.59 -13.18 -1.65
CA SER A 287 -1.27 -13.92 -0.43
C SER A 287 -2.42 -14.87 -0.08
N SER A 288 -2.35 -15.59 1.05
CA SER A 288 -3.48 -16.43 1.50
C SER A 288 -4.76 -15.63 1.73
N ARG A 289 -4.62 -14.33 2.04
CA ARG A 289 -5.71 -13.36 2.17
C ARG A 289 -5.28 -11.98 1.67
N PRO A 290 -6.22 -11.13 1.23
CA PRO A 290 -5.93 -9.71 1.02
C PRO A 290 -5.60 -9.03 2.35
N GLY A 291 -4.89 -7.91 2.28
CA GLY A 291 -4.58 -7.09 3.45
C GLY A 291 -3.08 -6.95 3.74
N LEU A 292 -2.80 -6.38 4.92
CA LEU A 292 -1.44 -6.12 5.38
C LEU A 292 -0.66 -7.42 5.61
N LEU A 293 0.56 -7.44 5.08
CA LEU A 293 1.59 -8.45 5.23
C LEU A 293 2.75 -7.85 6.02
N THR A 294 3.43 -8.63 6.85
CA THR A 294 4.60 -8.16 7.64
C THR A 294 5.84 -8.94 7.27
N GLY A 295 6.93 -8.26 6.93
CA GLY A 295 8.21 -8.86 6.56
C GLY A 295 9.07 -9.22 7.77
N MET A 296 10.22 -9.83 7.51
CA MET A 296 11.14 -10.32 8.55
C MET A 296 11.85 -9.21 9.32
N ALA A 297 12.10 -8.07 8.68
CA ALA A 297 12.71 -6.89 9.29
C ALA A 297 11.67 -5.88 9.80
N GLY A 298 10.39 -6.27 9.84
CA GLY A 298 9.28 -5.39 10.23
C GLY A 298 8.77 -4.49 9.10
N GLY A 299 9.29 -4.66 7.88
CA GLY A 299 8.70 -4.06 6.69
C GLY A 299 7.29 -4.56 6.45
N VAL A 300 6.55 -3.90 5.57
CA VAL A 300 5.15 -4.25 5.30
C VAL A 300 4.87 -4.21 3.81
N ALA A 301 3.96 -5.07 3.38
CA ALA A 301 3.42 -5.10 2.03
C ALA A 301 1.89 -5.29 2.11
N TYR A 302 1.19 -5.14 1.00
CA TYR A 302 -0.27 -5.31 0.97
C TYR A 302 -0.67 -6.27 -0.16
N ALA A 303 -1.32 -7.38 0.18
CA ALA A 303 -1.91 -8.27 -0.79
C ALA A 303 -3.25 -7.70 -1.27
N THR A 304 -3.39 -7.52 -2.58
CA THR A 304 -4.62 -6.99 -3.19
C THR A 304 -5.61 -8.09 -3.54
N ILE A 305 -5.13 -9.34 -3.61
CA ILE A 305 -5.92 -10.50 -4.00
C ILE A 305 -5.55 -11.73 -3.17
N ALA A 306 -6.55 -12.53 -2.84
CA ALA A 306 -6.32 -13.85 -2.25
C ALA A 306 -5.82 -14.82 -3.33
N LEU A 307 -4.98 -15.79 -2.94
CA LEU A 307 -4.50 -16.86 -3.81
C LEU A 307 -5.66 -17.56 -4.54
N ASN A 308 -6.75 -17.89 -3.84
CA ASN A 308 -7.92 -18.56 -4.43
C ASN A 308 -8.74 -17.69 -5.41
N GLN A 309 -8.47 -16.38 -5.47
CA GLN A 309 -9.11 -15.45 -6.40
C GLN A 309 -8.20 -15.11 -7.59
N LEU A 310 -6.93 -15.51 -7.55
CA LEU A 310 -5.96 -15.23 -8.61
C LEU A 310 -6.30 -16.01 -9.88
N ARG A 311 -6.52 -15.28 -10.98
CA ARG A 311 -6.78 -15.86 -12.31
C ARG A 311 -5.50 -15.93 -13.12
N LEU A 312 -5.09 -17.13 -13.52
CA LEU A 312 -3.86 -17.33 -14.29
C LEU A 312 -3.90 -16.74 -15.71
N ASP A 313 -5.09 -16.49 -16.26
CA ASP A 313 -5.23 -15.86 -17.59
C ASP A 313 -4.87 -14.38 -17.59
N ASP A 314 -4.89 -13.77 -16.40
CA ASP A 314 -4.63 -12.36 -16.17
C ASP A 314 -3.14 -12.06 -15.96
N ILE A 315 -2.30 -13.10 -15.84
CA ILE A 315 -0.86 -13.00 -15.59
C ILE A 315 -0.07 -13.84 -16.59
N ASP A 316 1.19 -13.49 -16.75
CA ASP A 316 2.18 -14.18 -17.57
C ASP A 316 3.26 -14.87 -16.73
N ALA A 317 3.44 -14.42 -15.47
CA ALA A 317 4.34 -15.02 -14.50
C ALA A 317 3.70 -15.17 -13.10
N LEU A 318 4.02 -16.26 -12.42
CA LEU A 318 3.70 -16.54 -11.02
C LEU A 318 5.00 -16.67 -10.23
N VAL A 319 5.22 -15.83 -9.23
CA VAL A 319 6.51 -15.67 -8.55
C VAL A 319 6.34 -15.84 -7.05
N PHE A 320 6.91 -16.88 -6.45
CA PHE A 320 6.91 -17.09 -5.00
C PHE A 320 8.09 -16.40 -4.33
N ILE A 321 7.82 -15.49 -3.41
CA ILE A 321 8.81 -14.78 -2.61
C ILE A 321 9.16 -15.60 -1.36
N GLY A 322 10.43 -15.60 -0.98
CA GLY A 322 10.94 -16.31 0.19
C GLY A 322 10.82 -15.52 1.49
N GLY A 323 11.77 -15.77 2.39
CA GLY A 323 11.67 -15.44 3.82
C GLY A 323 11.06 -16.57 4.64
N SER A 324 11.26 -16.56 5.96
CA SER A 324 10.81 -17.62 6.87
C SER A 324 9.30 -17.87 6.81
N GLY A 325 8.53 -16.88 6.37
CA GLY A 325 7.11 -16.93 6.14
C GLY A 325 6.66 -17.77 4.96
N ALA A 326 7.51 -18.03 3.97
CA ALA A 326 7.13 -18.77 2.76
C ALA A 326 6.68 -20.21 3.06
N VAL A 327 7.00 -20.73 4.25
CA VAL A 327 6.45 -21.99 4.79
C VAL A 327 4.92 -22.00 4.84
N GLU A 328 4.27 -20.83 4.88
CA GLU A 328 2.81 -20.66 4.76
C GLU A 328 2.27 -21.38 3.52
N PHE A 329 3.03 -21.39 2.42
CA PHE A 329 2.63 -21.99 1.16
C PHE A 329 3.24 -23.37 0.90
N ALA A 330 4.12 -23.87 1.78
CA ALA A 330 4.84 -25.12 1.55
C ALA A 330 3.93 -26.36 1.55
N MET A 331 2.79 -26.30 2.21
CA MET A 331 1.79 -27.39 2.26
C MET A 331 0.41 -26.92 1.79
N ASP A 332 0.31 -25.70 1.27
CA ASP A 332 -0.95 -25.11 0.86
C ASP A 332 -1.38 -25.66 -0.52
N GLN A 333 -2.50 -26.38 -0.54
CA GLN A 333 -2.99 -27.01 -1.78
C GLN A 333 -3.44 -26.00 -2.84
N THR A 334 -3.83 -24.79 -2.44
CA THR A 334 -4.18 -23.71 -3.39
C THR A 334 -2.93 -23.21 -4.10
N ALA A 335 -1.85 -22.96 -3.35
CA ALA A 335 -0.56 -22.56 -3.89
C ALA A 335 0.02 -23.65 -4.82
N HIS A 336 -0.01 -24.91 -4.40
CA HIS A 336 0.44 -26.04 -5.23
C HIS A 336 -0.39 -26.18 -6.51
N GLY A 337 -1.71 -26.08 -6.41
CA GLY A 337 -2.63 -26.14 -7.55
C GLY A 337 -2.37 -25.01 -8.55
N LEU A 338 -2.16 -23.79 -8.06
CA LEU A 338 -1.82 -22.64 -8.90
C LEU A 338 -0.46 -22.79 -9.59
N ALA A 339 0.55 -23.30 -8.88
CA ALA A 339 1.87 -23.54 -9.47
C ALA A 339 1.82 -24.56 -10.61
N LYS A 340 1.09 -25.67 -10.41
CA LYS A 340 0.86 -26.69 -11.45
C LYS A 340 0.13 -26.09 -12.66
N ALA A 341 -1.00 -25.44 -12.40
CA ALA A 341 -1.83 -24.84 -13.45
C ALA A 341 -1.09 -23.70 -14.20
N ALA A 342 -0.16 -22.99 -13.55
CA ALA A 342 0.68 -22.00 -14.19
C ALA A 342 1.57 -22.63 -15.26
N LEU A 343 2.25 -23.75 -14.95
CA LEU A 343 3.05 -24.47 -15.94
C LEU A 343 2.21 -25.08 -17.06
N ASP A 344 1.06 -25.68 -16.73
CA ASP A 344 0.14 -26.25 -17.73
C ASP A 344 -0.32 -25.18 -18.74
N ARG A 345 -0.50 -23.94 -18.27
CA ARG A 345 -0.85 -22.77 -19.09
C ARG A 345 0.36 -22.03 -19.67
N ARG A 346 1.53 -22.65 -19.62
CA ARG A 346 2.82 -22.12 -20.11
C ARG A 346 3.19 -20.75 -19.54
N LYS A 347 2.84 -20.48 -18.28
CA LYS A 347 3.27 -19.27 -17.57
C LYS A 347 4.68 -19.45 -17.03
N ILE A 348 5.41 -18.35 -16.85
CA ILE A 348 6.67 -18.39 -16.11
C ILE A 348 6.34 -18.69 -14.64
N LEU A 349 6.98 -19.73 -14.10
CA LEU A 349 6.87 -20.10 -12.69
C LEU A 349 8.20 -19.84 -12.02
N ALA A 350 8.22 -18.97 -11.02
CA ALA A 350 9.46 -18.55 -10.39
C ALA A 350 9.40 -18.66 -8.86
N ALA A 351 10.52 -18.97 -8.21
CA ALA A 351 10.62 -19.05 -6.75
C ALA A 351 12.03 -18.69 -6.24
N ILE A 352 12.13 -17.94 -5.15
CA ILE A 352 13.43 -17.48 -4.60
C ILE A 352 13.63 -17.90 -3.14
N CYS A 353 14.89 -18.12 -2.76
CA CYS A 353 15.31 -18.42 -1.39
C CYS A 353 14.75 -19.76 -0.91
N ILE A 354 13.90 -19.80 0.12
CA ILE A 354 13.28 -21.05 0.59
C ILE A 354 12.01 -21.42 -0.19
N ALA A 355 11.46 -20.50 -0.99
CA ALA A 355 10.22 -20.72 -1.74
C ALA A 355 10.27 -21.85 -2.80
N PRO A 356 11.42 -22.24 -3.39
CA PRO A 356 11.49 -23.40 -4.29
C PRO A 356 10.98 -24.71 -3.68
N THR A 357 11.00 -24.84 -2.34
CA THR A 357 10.39 -25.98 -1.63
C THR A 357 8.88 -26.10 -1.87
N ILE A 358 8.18 -24.99 -2.15
CA ILE A 358 6.77 -25.00 -2.58
C ILE A 358 6.61 -25.73 -3.91
N LEU A 359 7.53 -25.49 -4.86
CA LEU A 359 7.51 -26.17 -6.15
C LEU A 359 7.86 -27.66 -6.00
N ALA A 360 8.77 -27.96 -5.08
CA ALA A 360 9.15 -29.34 -4.74
C ALA A 360 7.96 -30.12 -4.18
N ASN A 361 7.24 -29.55 -3.22
CA ASN A 361 6.06 -30.16 -2.61
C ASN A 361 4.87 -30.24 -3.58
N ALA A 362 4.80 -29.33 -4.56
CA ALA A 362 3.89 -29.46 -5.69
C ALA A 362 4.31 -30.55 -6.70
N GLY A 363 5.49 -31.16 -6.57
CA GLY A 363 6.00 -32.20 -7.47
C GLY A 363 6.50 -31.67 -8.80
N LEU A 364 6.87 -30.39 -8.89
CA LEU A 364 7.21 -29.69 -10.14
C LEU A 364 8.71 -29.67 -10.46
N VAL A 365 9.56 -30.21 -9.59
CA VAL A 365 11.02 -30.07 -9.70
C VAL A 365 11.75 -31.34 -10.12
N ARG A 366 11.05 -32.46 -10.32
CA ARG A 366 11.69 -33.75 -10.66
C ARG A 366 12.39 -33.67 -12.01
N GLY A 367 13.70 -33.88 -12.02
CA GLY A 367 14.55 -33.78 -13.22
C GLY A 367 14.81 -32.35 -13.70
N VAL A 368 14.36 -31.34 -12.96
CA VAL A 368 14.50 -29.91 -13.30
C VAL A 368 15.73 -29.35 -12.59
N ARG A 369 16.53 -28.55 -13.30
CA ARG A 369 17.62 -27.78 -12.69
C ARG A 369 17.04 -26.64 -11.85
N VAL A 370 17.39 -26.62 -10.57
CA VAL A 370 16.93 -25.59 -9.62
C VAL A 370 18.06 -25.15 -8.70
N THR A 371 17.91 -23.97 -8.14
CA THR A 371 18.71 -23.47 -7.03
C THR A 371 17.76 -22.94 -5.94
N ALA A 372 18.25 -22.80 -4.72
CA ALA A 372 17.49 -22.32 -3.58
C ALA A 372 18.44 -21.88 -2.47
N PHE A 373 17.88 -21.35 -1.38
CA PHE A 373 18.65 -21.13 -0.17
C PHE A 373 19.24 -22.44 0.33
N GLN A 374 20.47 -22.38 0.86
CA GLN A 374 21.28 -23.57 1.13
C GLN A 374 20.58 -24.60 2.05
N THR A 375 19.71 -24.15 2.95
CA THR A 375 18.95 -25.04 3.84
C THR A 375 18.00 -25.98 3.10
N GLU A 376 17.54 -25.60 1.91
CA GLU A 376 16.56 -26.37 1.13
C GLU A 376 17.20 -27.41 0.20
N GLN A 377 18.53 -27.42 0.08
CA GLN A 377 19.25 -28.27 -0.87
C GLN A 377 18.86 -29.75 -0.76
N GLN A 378 18.86 -30.30 0.45
CA GLN A 378 18.57 -31.73 0.65
C GLN A 378 17.10 -32.06 0.34
N ALA A 379 16.18 -31.18 0.68
CA ALA A 379 14.76 -31.35 0.38
C ALA A 379 14.51 -31.35 -1.14
N LEU A 380 15.18 -30.45 -1.87
CA LEU A 380 15.06 -30.38 -3.33
C LEU A 380 15.65 -31.60 -4.04
N ILE A 381 16.81 -32.07 -3.59
CA ILE A 381 17.43 -33.31 -4.12
C ILE A 381 16.52 -34.52 -3.83
N ALA A 382 15.97 -34.62 -2.61
CA ALA A 382 15.03 -35.68 -2.26
C ALA A 382 13.73 -35.65 -3.08
N ALA A 383 13.28 -34.46 -3.50
CA ALA A 383 12.17 -34.28 -4.44
C ALA A 383 12.53 -34.61 -5.90
N GLY A 384 13.80 -34.94 -6.18
CA GLY A 384 14.30 -35.34 -7.49
C GLY A 384 14.82 -34.19 -8.35
N ALA A 385 15.08 -33.02 -7.79
CA ALA A 385 15.63 -31.88 -8.52
C ALA A 385 17.14 -32.01 -8.77
N ILE A 386 17.62 -31.39 -9.84
CA ILE A 386 19.06 -31.24 -10.11
C ILE A 386 19.50 -29.92 -9.47
N PHE A 387 19.97 -29.98 -8.21
CA PHE A 387 20.37 -28.79 -7.47
C PHE A 387 21.70 -28.22 -7.99
N THR A 388 21.71 -26.96 -8.42
CA THR A 388 22.90 -26.33 -9.03
C THR A 388 23.68 -25.43 -8.08
N GLY A 389 23.01 -24.82 -7.09
CA GLY A 389 23.61 -23.85 -6.17
C GLY A 389 23.95 -22.49 -6.78
N ASN A 390 23.63 -22.28 -8.07
CA ASN A 390 23.85 -21.01 -8.77
C ASN A 390 23.04 -19.87 -8.14
N PRO A 391 23.44 -18.59 -8.32
CA PRO A 391 22.64 -17.45 -7.87
C PRO A 391 21.21 -17.46 -8.43
N VAL A 392 21.09 -17.77 -9.73
CA VAL A 392 19.83 -17.92 -10.45
C VAL A 392 19.95 -19.12 -11.39
N GLU A 393 18.91 -19.92 -11.49
CA GLU A 393 18.81 -21.06 -12.39
C GLU A 393 17.51 -20.98 -13.18
N ARG A 394 17.58 -21.18 -14.50
CA ARG A 394 16.41 -21.27 -15.38
C ARG A 394 16.43 -22.60 -16.12
N ASP A 395 15.34 -23.34 -16.01
CA ASP A 395 15.10 -24.56 -16.76
C ASP A 395 13.69 -24.50 -17.38
N GLY A 396 13.64 -24.22 -18.68
CA GLY A 396 12.41 -23.96 -19.41
C GLY A 396 11.63 -22.76 -18.85
N LEU A 397 10.43 -23.04 -18.29
CA LEU A 397 9.52 -22.07 -17.69
C LEU A 397 9.74 -21.88 -16.19
N ILE A 398 10.57 -22.73 -15.56
CA ILE A 398 10.88 -22.65 -14.14
C ILE A 398 12.13 -21.80 -13.93
N ILE A 399 12.04 -20.81 -13.05
CA ILE A 399 13.16 -19.93 -12.67
C ILE A 399 13.30 -19.96 -11.16
N THR A 400 14.50 -20.23 -10.66
CA THR A 400 14.76 -20.25 -9.21
C THR A 400 15.98 -19.43 -8.85
N ALA A 401 16.03 -18.91 -7.63
CA ALA A 401 17.16 -18.13 -7.13
C ALA A 401 17.49 -18.44 -5.67
N ASN A 402 18.76 -18.29 -5.30
CA ASN A 402 19.27 -18.85 -4.04
C ASN A 402 19.10 -17.96 -2.80
N GLY A 403 18.66 -16.71 -2.94
CA GLY A 403 18.48 -15.81 -1.80
C GLY A 403 18.44 -14.33 -2.15
N PRO A 404 18.42 -13.45 -1.13
CA PRO A 404 18.18 -12.01 -1.32
C PRO A 404 19.24 -11.31 -2.18
N ALA A 405 20.50 -11.74 -2.10
CA ALA A 405 21.58 -11.18 -2.93
C ALA A 405 21.36 -11.41 -4.44
N ALA A 406 20.60 -12.45 -4.81
CA ALA A 406 20.28 -12.77 -6.19
C ALA A 406 18.96 -12.15 -6.67
N ALA A 407 18.21 -11.43 -5.83
CA ALA A 407 16.84 -10.98 -6.14
C ALA A 407 16.76 -10.08 -7.40
N ALA A 408 17.74 -9.19 -7.61
CA ALA A 408 17.78 -8.37 -8.81
C ALA A 408 18.05 -9.23 -10.08
N ALA A 409 19.02 -10.14 -10.02
CA ALA A 409 19.33 -11.06 -11.13
C ALA A 409 18.17 -12.03 -11.41
N PHE A 410 17.45 -12.44 -10.37
CA PHE A 410 16.24 -13.25 -10.45
C PHE A 410 15.13 -12.51 -11.20
N GLY A 411 14.87 -11.24 -10.84
CA GLY A 411 13.97 -10.38 -11.59
C GLY A 411 14.36 -10.26 -13.06
N GLN A 412 15.65 -10.09 -13.36
CA GLN A 412 16.15 -9.99 -14.74
C GLN A 412 15.91 -11.28 -15.53
N ALA A 413 16.10 -12.44 -14.91
CA ALA A 413 15.82 -13.72 -15.54
C ALA A 413 14.33 -13.90 -15.88
N ILE A 414 13.43 -13.43 -15.01
CA ILE A 414 11.98 -13.43 -15.28
C ILE A 414 11.64 -12.48 -16.44
N VAL A 415 12.22 -11.27 -16.46
CA VAL A 415 12.04 -10.32 -17.57
C VAL A 415 12.47 -10.94 -18.90
N ALA A 416 13.67 -11.50 -18.95
CA ALA A 416 14.21 -12.13 -20.15
C ALA A 416 13.35 -13.32 -20.61
N ALA A 417 12.79 -14.08 -19.67
CA ALA A 417 11.88 -15.18 -19.98
C ALA A 417 10.56 -14.70 -20.58
N LEU A 418 9.99 -13.62 -20.05
CA LEU A 418 8.75 -13.04 -20.58
C LEU A 418 8.95 -12.38 -21.95
N GLN A 419 10.09 -11.74 -22.19
CA GLN A 419 10.40 -11.13 -23.49
C GLN A 419 10.65 -12.16 -24.60
N GLY A 420 11.07 -13.38 -24.24
CA GLY A 420 11.29 -14.49 -25.18
C GLY A 420 10.07 -15.39 -25.44
N MET A 421 8.91 -15.09 -24.83
CA MET A 421 7.62 -15.75 -25.10
C MET A 421 6.82 -14.95 -26.11
#